data_AF-A0A2B5JM96-F1
#
_entry.id   AF-A0A2B5JM96-F1
#
_cell.length_a   1.000
_cell.length_b   1.000
_cell.length_c   1.000
_cell.angle_alpha   90.00
_cell.angle_beta   90.00
_cell.angle_gamma   90.00
#
_symmetry.space_group_name_H-M   'P 1'
#
loop_
_entity.id
_entity.type
_entity.pdbx_description
1 polymer ?
#
loop_
_entity_poly.entity_id
_entity_poly.type
_entity_poly.pdbx_seq_one_letter_code
_entity_poly.pdbx_strand_id
1 'polypeptide(L)'
;MRKYAAIALCTSAILAGCNTSTVSPEPKKEKKVQEVKKQEETVQEQGKISYNPITHDSTNTSIHITEIKDSLTEVQYKIWRTADGKEHAKSFSSKEKEKQFTLPFDIKEFEGKRGEFQIEATGVKEDGKIISLTKSAITFEQKVPVLMYHAIDDYHGQGIKDLFVSPANFEGQMKYLKDNGYTLLTFERWGDINKVNKPIFVTFDDGMKNNMNAFHILQKLKDDTFKPTATEYMIVDNVDVEGSLSTNEIKEIVDSGIFSVQSHTATHADLPKITNYEEELKGSKEKLEKITGKPVIAIAYPFGHVDDKVITETKKYYQFATTTKPGKFITKGEPDELLKMKRVRIHHTTTVEQFASSIK
;
A
#
# COMPACT_ATOMS: atom_id res chain seq x y z
N MET A 1 -55.12 -12.11 -14.85
CA MET A 1 -56.14 -11.36 -15.62
C MET A 1 -55.58 -9.97 -15.82
N ARG A 2 -55.35 -9.34 -16.98
CA ARG A 2 -55.60 -9.45 -18.45
C ARG A 2 -54.33 -8.81 -19.09
N LYS A 3 -53.55 -9.44 -19.99
CA LYS A 3 -53.68 -9.65 -21.45
C LYS A 3 -53.77 -8.40 -22.37
N TYR A 4 -52.93 -8.47 -23.43
CA TYR A 4 -52.96 -7.84 -24.78
C TYR A 4 -52.23 -6.50 -24.97
N ALA A 5 -51.54 -6.20 -26.09
CA ALA A 5 -51.14 -6.95 -27.28
C ALA A 5 -50.08 -6.16 -28.08
N ALA A 6 -49.34 -6.87 -28.93
CA ALA A 6 -48.33 -6.40 -29.87
C ALA A 6 -48.89 -5.65 -31.09
N ILE A 7 -48.05 -4.84 -31.75
CA ILE A 7 -48.11 -4.57 -33.20
C ILE A 7 -46.67 -4.44 -33.74
N ALA A 8 -46.36 -5.26 -34.75
CA ALA A 8 -45.20 -5.18 -35.62
C ALA A 8 -45.53 -4.39 -36.89
N LEU A 9 -44.54 -3.75 -37.52
CA LEU A 9 -44.63 -3.31 -38.92
C LEU A 9 -43.25 -3.33 -39.58
N CYS A 10 -43.12 -4.18 -40.60
CA CYS A 10 -42.05 -4.21 -41.58
C CYS A 10 -42.16 -3.03 -42.55
N THR A 11 -41.07 -2.61 -43.17
CA THR A 11 -41.04 -2.26 -44.60
C THR A 11 -39.61 -2.25 -45.13
N SER A 12 -39.46 -2.89 -46.28
CA SER A 12 -38.28 -3.03 -47.12
C SER A 12 -38.25 -1.95 -48.20
N ALA A 13 -37.06 -1.58 -48.67
CA ALA A 13 -36.85 -0.93 -49.95
C ALA A 13 -35.58 -1.48 -50.62
N ILE A 14 -35.76 -1.90 -51.87
CA ILE A 14 -34.82 -2.51 -52.81
C ILE A 14 -34.26 -1.41 -53.71
N LEU A 15 -33.00 -1.51 -54.15
CA LEU A 15 -32.58 -1.06 -55.48
C LEU A 15 -31.43 -1.95 -56.00
N ALA A 16 -31.53 -2.28 -57.28
CA ALA A 16 -30.82 -3.33 -58.00
C ALA A 16 -29.60 -2.83 -58.78
N GLY A 17 -28.71 -3.75 -59.18
CA GLY A 17 -27.68 -3.53 -60.22
C GLY A 17 -26.88 -4.80 -60.55
N CYS A 18 -26.96 -5.25 -61.82
CA CYS A 18 -26.36 -6.44 -62.47
C CYS A 18 -24.80 -6.54 -62.33
N ASN A 19 -24.06 -7.62 -62.61
CA ASN A 19 -24.16 -8.61 -63.69
C ASN A 19 -23.21 -9.84 -63.48
N THR A 20 -23.49 -10.89 -64.26
CA THR A 20 -23.01 -12.28 -64.46
C THR A 20 -21.53 -12.75 -64.32
N SER A 21 -21.42 -14.01 -63.81
CA SER A 21 -20.59 -15.19 -64.23
C SER A 21 -19.05 -15.14 -64.13
N THR A 22 -18.33 -16.07 -63.49
CA THR A 22 -18.19 -17.51 -63.77
C THR A 22 -17.28 -18.21 -62.71
N VAL A 23 -17.34 -19.55 -62.71
CA VAL A 23 -16.35 -20.55 -62.23
C VAL A 23 -16.53 -21.13 -60.80
N SER A 24 -16.99 -22.38 -60.75
CA SER A 24 -16.85 -23.31 -59.61
C SER A 24 -15.51 -24.06 -59.67
N PRO A 25 -14.93 -24.44 -58.51
CA PRO A 25 -14.20 -25.70 -58.42
C PRO A 25 -14.59 -26.60 -57.23
N GLU A 26 -14.38 -27.89 -57.45
CA GLU A 26 -14.67 -29.11 -56.67
C GLU A 26 -14.14 -29.18 -55.21
N PRO A 27 -14.64 -30.13 -54.39
CA PRO A 27 -14.40 -30.16 -52.95
C PRO A 27 -13.05 -30.79 -52.58
N LYS A 28 -12.29 -30.13 -51.69
CA LYS A 28 -11.04 -30.65 -51.11
C LYS A 28 -11.30 -31.41 -49.80
N LYS A 29 -10.73 -32.62 -49.74
CA LYS A 29 -10.67 -33.56 -48.61
C LYS A 29 -10.14 -32.91 -47.32
N GLU A 30 -10.81 -33.17 -46.21
CA GLU A 30 -10.37 -32.84 -44.84
C GLU A 30 -9.06 -33.55 -44.48
N LYS A 31 -8.07 -32.78 -44.00
CA LYS A 31 -6.92 -33.30 -43.25
C LYS A 31 -7.22 -33.10 -41.76
N LYS A 32 -7.36 -34.20 -41.01
CA LYS A 32 -7.30 -34.21 -39.55
C LYS A 32 -5.92 -33.71 -39.12
N VAL A 33 -5.88 -32.53 -38.52
CA VAL A 33 -4.71 -32.04 -37.78
C VAL A 33 -4.74 -32.72 -36.41
N GLN A 34 -3.74 -33.55 -36.12
CA GLN A 34 -3.51 -34.08 -34.78
C GLN A 34 -3.07 -32.93 -33.88
N GLU A 35 -3.87 -32.63 -32.86
CA GLU A 35 -3.44 -31.81 -31.73
C GLU A 35 -2.29 -32.52 -31.00
N VAL A 36 -1.09 -31.95 -31.12
CA VAL A 36 0.03 -32.27 -30.24
C VAL A 36 -0.30 -31.69 -28.88
N LYS A 37 -0.84 -32.51 -27.97
CA LYS A 37 -0.93 -32.19 -26.55
C LYS A 37 0.50 -31.97 -26.03
N LYS A 38 0.87 -30.72 -25.81
CA LYS A 38 2.04 -30.34 -25.01
C LYS A 38 1.76 -30.87 -23.61
N GLN A 39 2.38 -31.99 -23.23
CA GLN A 39 2.42 -32.42 -21.84
C GLN A 39 3.13 -31.30 -21.08
N GLU A 40 2.36 -30.50 -20.34
CA GLU A 40 2.91 -29.77 -19.21
C GLU A 40 3.46 -30.84 -18.26
N GLU A 41 4.78 -31.02 -18.27
CA GLU A 41 5.45 -31.69 -17.16
C GLU A 41 5.00 -30.93 -15.90
N THR A 42 4.16 -31.56 -15.09
CA THR A 42 3.87 -31.10 -13.74
C THR A 42 5.19 -31.08 -12.97
N VAL A 43 5.86 -29.92 -12.98
CA VAL A 43 7.07 -29.69 -12.22
C VAL A 43 6.67 -29.77 -10.75
N GLN A 44 6.97 -30.89 -10.12
CA GLN A 44 6.70 -31.07 -8.71
C GLN A 44 7.72 -30.20 -7.95
N GLU A 45 7.25 -29.06 -7.43
CA GLU A 45 8.05 -28.23 -6.53
C GLU A 45 8.58 -29.09 -5.39
N GLN A 46 9.86 -28.97 -5.10
CA GLN A 46 10.54 -29.71 -4.04
C GLN A 46 11.50 -28.81 -3.28
N GLY A 47 11.74 -29.20 -2.04
CA GLY A 47 12.55 -28.43 -1.12
C GLY A 47 11.80 -27.28 -0.45
N LYS A 48 12.41 -26.78 0.63
CA LYS A 48 11.88 -25.72 1.46
C LYS A 48 12.99 -24.74 1.79
N ILE A 49 12.82 -23.49 1.35
CA ILE A 49 13.74 -22.41 1.71
C ILE A 49 13.46 -21.98 3.15
N SER A 50 14.52 -21.87 3.94
CA SER A 50 14.52 -21.27 5.27
C SER A 50 15.71 -20.32 5.41
N TYR A 51 15.77 -19.57 6.50
CA TYR A 51 16.87 -18.67 6.79
C TYR A 51 17.06 -18.49 8.29
N ASN A 52 18.26 -18.08 8.70
CA ASN A 52 18.52 -17.73 10.08
C ASN A 52 17.59 -16.59 10.52
N PRO A 53 17.00 -16.64 11.73
CA PRO A 53 16.11 -15.60 12.22
C PRO A 53 16.76 -14.22 12.16
N ILE A 54 15.97 -13.23 11.74
CA ILE A 54 16.38 -11.82 11.65
C ILE A 54 15.52 -10.97 12.58
N THR A 55 16.05 -9.83 13.00
CA THR A 55 15.32 -8.77 13.68
C THR A 55 15.05 -7.62 12.72
N HIS A 56 14.25 -6.64 13.15
CA HIS A 56 13.97 -5.44 12.39
C HIS A 56 15.23 -4.60 12.06
N ASP A 57 16.33 -4.79 12.79
CA ASP A 57 17.61 -4.10 12.58
C ASP A 57 18.64 -4.93 11.80
N SER A 58 18.39 -6.23 11.58
CA SER A 58 19.29 -7.09 10.83
C SER A 58 19.53 -6.53 9.41
N THR A 59 20.72 -6.79 8.88
CA THR A 59 21.13 -6.46 7.50
C THR A 59 21.58 -7.68 6.72
N ASN A 60 21.75 -8.82 7.38
CA ASN A 60 22.20 -10.06 6.76
C ASN A 60 21.52 -11.26 7.43
N THR A 61 21.58 -12.39 6.74
CA THR A 61 21.19 -13.72 7.22
C THR A 61 21.91 -14.78 6.40
N SER A 62 21.67 -16.06 6.70
CA SER A 62 22.03 -17.17 5.83
C SER A 62 20.75 -17.84 5.34
N ILE A 63 20.64 -18.04 4.03
CA ILE A 63 19.55 -18.75 3.36
C ILE A 63 19.98 -20.21 3.21
N HIS A 64 19.07 -21.14 3.48
CA HIS A 64 19.29 -22.57 3.38
C HIS A 64 18.11 -23.22 2.67
N ILE A 65 18.32 -24.40 2.08
CA ILE A 65 17.24 -25.19 1.49
C ILE A 65 17.31 -26.64 1.96
N THR A 66 16.20 -27.12 2.52
CA THR A 66 16.04 -28.48 3.03
C THR A 66 15.01 -29.24 2.21
N GLU A 67 14.73 -30.50 2.55
CA GLU A 67 13.63 -31.30 1.97
C GLU A 67 13.74 -31.53 0.45
N ILE A 68 14.97 -31.50 -0.08
CA ILE A 68 15.25 -31.81 -1.49
C ILE A 68 15.30 -33.34 -1.65
N LYS A 69 14.57 -33.87 -2.62
CA LYS A 69 14.53 -35.32 -2.93
C LYS A 69 15.62 -35.72 -3.94
N ASP A 70 15.92 -34.83 -4.89
CA ASP A 70 16.93 -35.05 -5.91
C ASP A 70 18.36 -34.86 -5.38
N SER A 71 19.32 -35.63 -5.90
CA SER A 71 20.76 -35.35 -5.69
C SER A 71 21.16 -34.17 -6.55
N LEU A 72 21.58 -33.08 -5.91
CA LEU A 72 22.04 -31.86 -6.58
C LEU A 72 23.54 -31.64 -6.34
N THR A 73 24.19 -31.00 -7.31
CA THR A 73 25.57 -30.51 -7.24
C THR A 73 25.64 -29.04 -6.83
N GLU A 74 24.60 -28.27 -7.14
CA GLU A 74 24.52 -26.83 -6.91
C GLU A 74 23.05 -26.42 -6.75
N VAL A 75 22.80 -25.40 -5.92
CA VAL A 75 21.55 -24.63 -5.93
C VAL A 75 21.85 -23.22 -6.39
N GLN A 76 21.07 -22.74 -7.36
CA GLN A 76 21.10 -21.39 -7.88
C GLN A 76 19.90 -20.62 -7.37
N TYR A 77 20.15 -19.46 -6.77
CA TYR A 77 19.15 -18.56 -6.21
C TYR A 77 19.03 -17.32 -7.09
N LYS A 78 17.80 -16.96 -7.46
CA LYS A 78 17.46 -15.65 -8.01
C LYS A 78 16.73 -14.86 -6.94
N ILE A 79 17.30 -13.72 -6.55
CA ILE A 79 16.77 -12.88 -5.47
C ILE A 79 16.53 -11.47 -5.99
N TRP A 80 15.36 -10.89 -5.71
CA TRP A 80 15.04 -9.50 -6.05
C TRP A 80 14.16 -8.87 -4.97
N ARG A 81 14.20 -7.54 -4.86
CA ARG A 81 13.25 -6.80 -4.02
C ARG A 81 11.90 -6.71 -4.73
N THR A 82 10.81 -6.99 -4.03
CA THR A 82 9.45 -6.84 -4.58
C THR A 82 9.22 -5.44 -5.12
N ALA A 83 9.73 -4.42 -4.41
CA ALA A 83 9.63 -3.01 -4.80
C ALA A 83 10.35 -2.64 -6.10
N ASP A 84 11.41 -3.37 -6.45
CA ASP A 84 12.20 -3.10 -7.66
C ASP A 84 11.79 -3.99 -8.83
N GLY A 85 11.01 -5.06 -8.61
CA GLY A 85 10.60 -5.97 -9.68
C GLY A 85 11.63 -7.06 -10.02
N LYS A 86 11.15 -8.11 -10.68
CA LYS A 86 11.92 -9.33 -10.98
C LYS A 86 13.01 -9.11 -12.03
N GLU A 87 12.85 -8.10 -12.88
CA GLU A 87 13.82 -7.66 -13.86
C GLU A 87 15.14 -7.18 -13.23
N HIS A 88 15.12 -6.80 -11.94
CA HIS A 88 16.31 -6.45 -11.16
C HIS A 88 16.87 -7.61 -10.33
N ALA A 89 16.48 -8.86 -10.62
CA ALA A 89 16.95 -10.03 -9.89
C ALA A 89 18.46 -10.24 -10.03
N LYS A 90 19.09 -10.56 -8.90
CA LYS A 90 20.49 -10.96 -8.81
C LYS A 90 20.59 -12.48 -8.67
N SER A 91 21.61 -13.06 -9.29
CA SER A 91 21.86 -14.49 -9.26
C SER A 91 22.99 -14.82 -8.29
N PHE A 92 22.74 -15.82 -7.46
CA PHE A 92 23.66 -16.38 -6.49
C PHE A 92 23.69 -17.90 -6.65
N SER A 93 24.73 -18.55 -6.15
CA SER A 93 24.74 -20.01 -6.10
C SER A 93 25.48 -20.53 -4.88
N SER A 94 25.16 -21.77 -4.50
CA SER A 94 25.84 -22.50 -3.44
C SER A 94 26.05 -23.95 -3.85
N LYS A 95 27.26 -24.45 -3.61
CA LYS A 95 27.68 -25.85 -3.79
C LYS A 95 27.88 -26.58 -2.47
N GLU A 96 27.56 -25.92 -1.34
CA GLU A 96 27.78 -26.42 0.02
C GLU A 96 26.72 -27.47 0.40
N LYS A 97 26.71 -28.63 -0.27
CA LYS A 97 25.72 -29.71 -0.06
C LYS A 97 25.62 -30.14 1.41
N GLU A 98 26.76 -30.30 2.08
CA GLU A 98 26.84 -30.67 3.50
C GLU A 98 26.26 -29.60 4.46
N LYS A 99 26.13 -28.36 3.96
CA LYS A 99 25.51 -27.25 4.69
C LYS A 99 24.19 -26.84 4.05
N GLN A 100 23.44 -27.77 3.49
CA GLN A 100 22.09 -27.50 2.95
C GLN A 100 22.09 -26.35 1.90
N PHE A 101 23.13 -26.30 1.07
CA PHE A 101 23.35 -25.26 0.07
C PHE A 101 23.24 -23.84 0.61
N THR A 102 23.82 -23.62 1.80
CA THR A 102 23.83 -22.32 2.48
C THR A 102 24.33 -21.20 1.57
N LEU A 103 23.60 -20.09 1.54
CA LEU A 103 23.96 -18.84 0.89
C LEU A 103 23.97 -17.72 1.95
N PRO A 104 25.13 -17.14 2.29
CA PRO A 104 25.18 -15.88 3.03
C PRO A 104 24.50 -14.77 2.21
N PHE A 105 23.56 -14.06 2.82
CA PHE A 105 22.81 -12.98 2.19
C PHE A 105 22.96 -11.69 2.99
N ASP A 106 23.30 -10.59 2.33
CA ASP A 106 23.50 -9.28 2.95
C ASP A 106 22.86 -8.20 2.08
N ILE A 107 22.04 -7.33 2.67
CA ILE A 107 21.36 -6.26 1.92
C ILE A 107 22.33 -5.25 1.28
N LYS A 108 23.62 -5.23 1.66
CA LYS A 108 24.65 -4.46 0.95
C LYS A 108 24.75 -4.84 -0.53
N GLU A 109 24.42 -6.08 -0.86
CA GLU A 109 24.32 -6.58 -2.24
C GLU A 109 23.24 -5.83 -3.02
N PHE A 110 22.28 -5.21 -2.33
CA PHE A 110 21.20 -4.40 -2.89
C PHE A 110 21.29 -2.94 -2.41
N GLU A 111 22.50 -2.39 -2.33
CA GLU A 111 22.77 -0.99 -1.96
C GLU A 111 22.24 -0.62 -0.57
N GLY A 112 22.08 -1.61 0.31
CA GLY A 112 21.49 -1.42 1.65
C GLY A 112 19.97 -1.23 1.64
N LYS A 113 19.29 -1.39 0.49
CA LYS A 113 17.83 -1.28 0.40
C LYS A 113 17.17 -2.39 1.18
N ARG A 114 16.07 -2.05 1.86
CA ARG A 114 15.29 -2.93 2.73
C ARG A 114 13.95 -3.32 2.07
N GLY A 115 13.12 -4.07 2.75
CA GLY A 115 11.81 -4.54 2.28
C GLY A 115 11.75 -6.04 2.07
N GLU A 116 10.72 -6.46 1.34
CA GLU A 116 10.49 -7.85 0.95
C GLU A 116 11.40 -8.21 -0.23
N PHE A 117 12.13 -9.31 -0.07
CA PHE A 117 12.92 -9.94 -1.10
C PHE A 117 12.29 -11.28 -1.46
N GLN A 118 12.00 -11.47 -2.74
CA GLN A 118 11.55 -12.75 -3.29
C GLN A 118 12.77 -13.61 -3.61
N ILE A 119 12.67 -14.91 -3.36
CA ILE A 119 13.73 -15.89 -3.58
C ILE A 119 13.16 -17.02 -4.44
N GLU A 120 13.76 -17.25 -5.61
CA GLU A 120 13.51 -18.43 -6.45
C GLU A 120 14.74 -19.33 -6.45
N ALA A 121 14.57 -20.60 -6.12
CA ALA A 121 15.66 -21.59 -6.13
C ALA A 121 15.49 -22.59 -7.28
N THR A 122 16.60 -22.89 -7.94
CA THR A 122 16.73 -23.96 -8.95
C THR A 122 17.91 -24.84 -8.61
N GLY A 123 17.82 -26.13 -8.89
CA GLY A 123 18.84 -27.13 -8.59
C GLY A 123 19.54 -27.62 -9.85
N VAL A 124 20.85 -27.83 -9.78
CA VAL A 124 21.64 -28.44 -10.86
C VAL A 124 21.95 -29.88 -10.48
N LYS A 125 21.51 -30.84 -11.30
CA LYS A 125 21.84 -32.27 -11.13
C LYS A 125 23.25 -32.59 -11.61
N GLU A 126 23.75 -33.79 -11.32
CA GLU A 126 25.09 -34.25 -11.76
C GLU A 126 25.25 -34.31 -13.28
N ASP A 127 24.15 -34.56 -14.00
CA ASP A 127 24.10 -34.55 -15.47
C ASP A 127 23.99 -33.13 -16.07
N GLY A 128 24.02 -32.09 -15.23
CA GLY A 128 23.87 -30.69 -15.62
C GLY A 128 22.41 -30.24 -15.83
N LYS A 129 21.41 -31.13 -15.67
CA LYS A 129 20.00 -30.75 -15.78
C LYS A 129 19.61 -29.79 -14.67
N ILE A 130 19.01 -28.66 -15.05
CA ILE A 130 18.44 -27.69 -14.12
C ILE A 130 16.98 -28.06 -13.83
N ILE A 131 16.61 -28.08 -12.55
CA ILE A 131 15.24 -28.31 -12.09
C ILE A 131 14.76 -27.12 -11.25
N SER A 132 13.47 -26.79 -11.34
CA SER A 132 12.85 -25.86 -10.39
C SER A 132 12.75 -26.54 -9.02
N LEU A 133 13.06 -25.80 -7.96
CA LEU A 133 12.91 -26.30 -6.59
C LEU A 133 11.68 -25.67 -5.95
N THR A 134 11.82 -24.46 -5.42
CA THR A 134 10.78 -23.78 -4.65
C THR A 134 10.98 -22.28 -4.66
N LYS A 135 10.00 -21.55 -4.12
CA LYS A 135 10.03 -20.10 -3.94
C LYS A 135 9.76 -19.74 -2.49
N SER A 136 10.31 -18.62 -2.04
CA SER A 136 10.03 -18.06 -0.72
C SER A 136 10.26 -16.55 -0.74
N ALA A 137 10.06 -15.90 0.40
CA ALA A 137 10.40 -14.49 0.58
C ALA A 137 11.03 -14.27 1.96
N ILE A 138 11.83 -13.23 2.07
CA ILE A 138 12.38 -12.72 3.33
C ILE A 138 12.17 -11.22 3.40
N THR A 139 11.78 -10.70 4.56
CA THR A 139 11.52 -9.27 4.75
C THR A 139 12.49 -8.66 5.73
N PHE A 140 13.24 -7.66 5.28
CA PHE A 140 14.02 -6.76 6.12
C PHE A 140 13.20 -5.50 6.36
N GLU A 141 12.67 -5.31 7.57
CA GLU A 141 11.69 -4.25 7.85
C GLU A 141 12.15 -2.85 7.42
N GLN A 142 11.33 -2.14 6.66
CA GLN A 142 11.56 -0.75 6.28
C GLN A 142 11.09 0.22 7.36
N LYS A 143 11.79 1.34 7.52
CA LYS A 143 11.28 2.48 8.32
C LYS A 143 10.21 3.21 7.50
N VAL A 144 9.12 3.59 8.17
CA VAL A 144 7.98 4.28 7.58
C VAL A 144 7.76 5.60 8.33
N PRO A 145 8.07 6.76 7.73
CA PRO A 145 7.65 8.04 8.26
C PRO A 145 6.13 8.18 8.13
N VAL A 146 5.48 8.65 9.20
CA VAL A 146 4.06 8.99 9.23
C VAL A 146 3.97 10.47 9.55
N LEU A 147 3.80 11.29 8.52
CA LEU A 147 3.78 12.74 8.63
C LEU A 147 2.47 13.20 9.24
N MET A 148 2.55 14.20 10.11
CA MET A 148 1.40 14.81 10.78
C MET A 148 1.34 16.29 10.46
N TYR A 149 0.33 16.65 9.66
CA TYR A 149 -0.12 18.01 9.38
C TYR A 149 -1.40 18.30 10.15
N HIS A 150 -1.78 19.57 10.25
CA HIS A 150 -3.07 19.99 10.79
C HIS A 150 -3.71 20.92 9.76
N ALA A 151 -3.38 22.22 9.78
CA ALA A 151 -3.95 23.21 8.87
C ALA A 151 -3.04 23.44 7.66
N ILE A 152 -3.60 23.38 6.45
CA ILE A 152 -2.92 23.80 5.21
C ILE A 152 -3.46 25.17 4.79
N ASP A 153 -2.95 26.21 5.43
CA ASP A 153 -3.35 27.60 5.22
C ASP A 153 -2.27 28.58 5.70
N ASP A 154 -2.37 29.83 5.28
CA ASP A 154 -1.58 30.91 5.87
C ASP A 154 -2.08 31.25 7.29
N TYR A 155 -1.16 31.56 8.18
CA TYR A 155 -1.52 31.93 9.56
C TYR A 155 -1.94 33.40 9.65
N HIS A 156 -3.17 33.64 10.07
CA HIS A 156 -3.77 34.98 10.18
C HIS A 156 -3.98 35.47 11.63
N GLY A 157 -3.30 34.86 12.61
CA GLY A 157 -3.37 35.30 14.02
C GLY A 157 -4.37 34.54 14.90
N GLN A 158 -5.12 33.59 14.35
CA GLN A 158 -6.07 32.75 15.09
C GLN A 158 -5.57 31.31 15.21
N GLY A 159 -5.70 30.71 16.39
CA GLY A 159 -5.24 29.36 16.67
C GLY A 159 -3.73 29.27 16.93
N ILE A 160 -3.20 28.04 16.92
CA ILE A 160 -1.80 27.75 17.23
C ILE A 160 -0.99 27.86 15.93
N LYS A 161 -0.16 28.90 15.81
CA LYS A 161 0.65 29.17 14.61
C LYS A 161 1.42 27.95 14.11
N ASP A 162 2.00 27.16 15.01
CA ASP A 162 2.81 25.99 14.65
C ASP A 162 2.04 24.90 13.88
N LEU A 163 0.71 24.90 13.96
CA LEU A 163 -0.18 23.95 13.28
C LEU A 163 -0.52 24.35 11.84
N PHE A 164 -0.12 25.55 11.40
CA PHE A 164 -0.38 26.07 10.05
C PHE A 164 0.84 25.89 9.17
N VAL A 165 0.72 25.07 8.12
CA VAL A 165 1.69 25.01 7.03
C VAL A 165 1.08 25.70 5.82
N SER A 166 1.76 26.70 5.25
CA SER A 166 1.23 27.41 4.09
C SER A 166 1.04 26.45 2.90
N PRO A 167 0.06 26.70 2.01
CA PRO A 167 -0.13 25.90 0.80
C PRO A 167 1.15 25.78 -0.04
N ALA A 168 1.94 26.86 -0.14
CA ALA A 168 3.21 26.86 -0.87
C ALA A 168 4.26 25.92 -0.24
N ASN A 169 4.39 25.93 1.09
CA ASN A 169 5.32 25.02 1.78
C ASN A 169 4.86 23.56 1.64
N PHE A 170 3.56 23.30 1.78
CA PHE A 170 3.00 21.96 1.58
C PHE A 170 3.25 21.45 0.15
N GLU A 171 3.01 22.28 -0.87
CA GLU A 171 3.32 21.92 -2.27
C GLU A 171 4.80 21.61 -2.46
N GLY A 172 5.71 22.42 -1.89
CA GLY A 172 7.15 22.17 -1.93
C GLY A 172 7.54 20.83 -1.28
N GLN A 173 6.92 20.48 -0.16
CA GLN A 173 7.14 19.21 0.54
C GLN A 173 6.60 18.01 -0.27
N MET A 174 5.40 18.12 -0.85
CA MET A 174 4.83 17.06 -1.69
C MET A 174 5.61 16.88 -3.00
N LYS A 175 6.10 17.98 -3.59
CA LYS A 175 6.99 17.95 -4.75
C LYS A 175 8.30 17.24 -4.41
N TYR A 176 8.87 17.47 -3.23
CA TYR A 176 10.06 16.72 -2.79
C TYR A 176 9.79 15.21 -2.75
N LEU A 177 8.65 14.77 -2.22
CA LEU A 177 8.28 13.34 -2.18
C LEU A 177 8.21 12.75 -3.59
N LYS A 178 7.54 13.46 -4.51
CA LYS A 178 7.43 13.11 -5.93
C LYS A 178 8.81 12.97 -6.59
N ASP A 179 9.62 14.02 -6.52
CA ASP A 179 10.92 14.09 -7.19
C ASP A 179 11.93 13.07 -6.65
N ASN A 180 11.75 12.59 -5.41
CA ASN A 180 12.64 11.64 -4.76
C ASN A 180 12.09 10.21 -4.73
N GLY A 181 11.00 9.92 -5.45
CA GLY A 181 10.48 8.56 -5.61
C GLY A 181 9.92 7.94 -4.32
N TYR A 182 9.26 8.75 -3.49
CA TYR A 182 8.50 8.25 -2.35
C TYR A 182 7.18 7.64 -2.82
N THR A 183 6.79 6.53 -2.19
CA THR A 183 5.47 5.93 -2.39
C THR A 183 4.57 6.34 -1.23
N LEU A 184 3.60 7.21 -1.51
CA LEU A 184 2.58 7.59 -0.53
C LEU A 184 1.61 6.42 -0.34
N LEU A 185 1.33 6.10 0.91
CA LEU A 185 0.42 5.03 1.32
C LEU A 185 -0.63 5.55 2.30
N THR A 186 -1.75 4.85 2.34
CA THR A 186 -2.78 4.91 3.39
C THR A 186 -2.90 3.54 4.06
N PHE A 187 -3.63 3.46 5.18
CA PHE A 187 -3.65 2.26 6.03
C PHE A 187 -4.25 1.02 5.35
N GLU A 188 -5.09 1.21 4.33
CA GLU A 188 -5.61 0.12 3.48
C GLU A 188 -4.48 -0.63 2.76
N ARG A 189 -3.33 0.03 2.55
CA ARG A 189 -2.13 -0.53 1.93
C ARG A 189 -1.02 -0.80 2.94
N TRP A 190 -1.35 -1.02 4.22
CA TRP A 190 -0.36 -1.36 5.24
C TRP A 190 0.50 -2.58 4.87
N GLY A 191 -0.08 -3.59 4.22
CA GLY A 191 0.65 -4.77 3.74
C GLY A 191 1.71 -4.50 2.66
N ASP A 192 1.76 -3.28 2.12
CA ASP A 192 2.68 -2.88 1.06
C ASP A 192 3.90 -2.10 1.58
N ILE A 193 3.99 -1.78 2.88
CA ILE A 193 5.10 -0.97 3.42
C ILE A 193 6.49 -1.56 3.14
N ASN A 194 6.59 -2.88 2.98
CA ASN A 194 7.84 -3.57 2.62
C ASN A 194 7.93 -3.92 1.12
N LYS A 195 6.89 -3.63 0.33
CA LYS A 195 6.78 -4.00 -1.09
C LYS A 195 6.92 -2.82 -2.03
N VAL A 196 7.06 -1.61 -1.50
CA VAL A 196 7.25 -0.38 -2.27
C VAL A 196 8.53 0.34 -1.86
N ASN A 197 9.05 1.18 -2.75
CA ASN A 197 10.20 2.02 -2.46
C ASN A 197 9.79 3.25 -1.66
N LYS A 198 10.56 3.54 -0.60
CA LYS A 198 10.41 4.74 0.24
C LYS A 198 8.95 4.97 0.69
N PRO A 199 8.36 4.01 1.43
CA PRO A 199 6.98 4.12 1.91
C PRO A 199 6.84 5.32 2.85
N ILE A 200 5.77 6.10 2.69
CA ILE A 200 5.47 7.24 3.57
C ILE A 200 3.96 7.43 3.70
N PHE A 201 3.52 7.84 4.88
CA PHE A 201 2.12 8.19 5.14
C PHE A 201 2.04 9.70 5.34
N VAL A 202 1.12 10.36 4.64
CA VAL A 202 0.79 11.77 4.85
C VAL A 202 -0.53 11.81 5.59
N THR A 203 -0.56 12.31 6.83
CA THR A 203 -1.79 12.40 7.62
C THR A 203 -2.10 13.83 8.02
N PHE A 204 -3.38 14.14 8.07
CA PHE A 204 -3.94 15.40 8.55
C PHE A 204 -4.83 15.11 9.74
N ASP A 205 -4.76 15.94 10.76
CA ASP A 205 -5.63 15.87 11.93
C ASP A 205 -6.68 16.98 11.86
N ASP A 206 -7.83 16.72 12.47
CA ASP A 206 -8.97 17.61 12.76
C ASP A 206 -10.05 17.74 11.67
N GLY A 207 -9.77 17.42 10.40
CA GLY A 207 -10.77 17.59 9.33
C GLY A 207 -11.11 19.06 9.06
N MET A 208 -10.12 19.94 9.11
CA MET A 208 -10.29 21.37 8.85
C MET A 208 -10.64 21.64 7.38
N LYS A 209 -11.49 22.65 7.14
CA LYS A 209 -11.90 23.09 5.80
C LYS A 209 -10.71 23.41 4.89
N ASN A 210 -9.67 24.01 5.45
CA ASN A 210 -8.46 24.38 4.70
C ASN A 210 -7.68 23.16 4.16
N ASN A 211 -7.97 21.93 4.60
CA ASN A 211 -7.37 20.71 4.02
C ASN A 211 -7.84 20.46 2.57
N MET A 212 -8.87 21.16 2.09
CA MET A 212 -9.17 21.24 0.65
C MET A 212 -8.03 21.86 -0.16
N ASN A 213 -7.21 22.74 0.43
CA ASN A 213 -5.99 23.23 -0.22
C ASN A 213 -4.99 22.09 -0.45
N ALA A 214 -4.82 21.22 0.55
CA ALA A 214 -3.97 20.03 0.43
C ALA A 214 -4.48 19.12 -0.69
N PHE A 215 -5.79 18.88 -0.73
CA PHE A 215 -6.44 18.10 -1.78
C PHE A 215 -6.16 18.65 -3.18
N HIS A 216 -6.40 19.94 -3.41
CA HIS A 216 -6.14 20.57 -4.72
C HIS A 216 -4.66 20.49 -5.13
N ILE A 217 -3.74 20.65 -4.17
CA ILE A 217 -2.30 20.50 -4.42
C ILE A 217 -1.94 19.07 -4.81
N LEU A 218 -2.48 18.07 -4.10
CA LEU A 218 -2.25 16.66 -4.44
C LEU A 218 -2.85 16.29 -5.80
N GLN A 219 -4.04 16.82 -6.13
CA GLN A 219 -4.62 16.68 -7.47
C GLN A 219 -3.74 17.29 -8.55
N LYS A 220 -3.22 18.52 -8.34
CA LYS A 220 -2.32 19.20 -9.27
C LYS A 220 -1.02 18.42 -9.51
N LEU A 221 -0.47 17.77 -8.47
CA LEU A 221 0.79 17.02 -8.56
C LEU A 221 0.61 15.60 -9.12
N LYS A 222 -0.62 15.06 -9.12
CA LYS A 222 -0.95 13.72 -9.60
C LYS A 222 -0.71 13.61 -11.11
N ASP A 223 0.07 12.62 -11.51
CA ASP A 223 0.27 12.23 -12.91
C ASP A 223 0.61 10.74 -13.00
N ASP A 224 1.18 10.28 -14.12
CA ASP A 224 1.55 8.87 -14.31
C ASP A 224 2.72 8.41 -13.45
N THR A 225 3.55 9.35 -12.99
CA THR A 225 4.72 9.11 -12.15
C THR A 225 4.43 9.28 -10.66
N PHE A 226 3.38 10.03 -10.32
CA PHE A 226 3.03 10.33 -8.93
C PHE A 226 1.54 10.09 -8.69
N LYS A 227 1.26 9.07 -7.86
CA LYS A 227 -0.10 8.71 -7.44
C LYS A 227 -0.24 9.05 -5.95
N PRO A 228 -0.48 10.33 -5.58
CA PRO A 228 -0.53 10.72 -4.19
C PRO A 228 -1.72 10.11 -3.48
N THR A 229 -1.51 9.73 -2.23
CA THR A 229 -2.56 9.37 -1.29
C THR A 229 -2.28 9.98 0.08
N ALA A 230 -3.33 10.29 0.84
CA ALA A 230 -3.21 10.83 2.19
C ALA A 230 -4.34 10.32 3.10
N THR A 231 -4.14 10.44 4.41
CA THR A 231 -5.13 10.12 5.43
C THR A 231 -5.64 11.41 6.09
N GLU A 232 -6.94 11.60 6.16
CA GLU A 232 -7.57 12.66 6.97
C GLU A 232 -8.16 12.02 8.23
N TYR A 233 -7.80 12.50 9.41
CA TYR A 233 -8.41 12.11 10.67
C TYR A 233 -9.46 13.14 11.06
N MET A 234 -10.73 12.80 10.84
CA MET A 234 -11.87 13.69 11.02
C MET A 234 -12.36 13.68 12.48
N ILE A 235 -12.52 14.86 13.10
CA ILE A 235 -13.36 15.01 14.30
C ILE A 235 -14.81 14.86 13.85
N VAL A 236 -15.42 13.72 14.11
CA VAL A 236 -16.60 13.29 13.35
C VAL A 236 -17.84 14.16 13.60
N ASP A 237 -17.98 14.72 14.80
CA ASP A 237 -19.10 15.62 15.11
C ASP A 237 -18.91 17.05 14.55
N ASN A 238 -17.73 17.36 14.01
CA ASN A 238 -17.48 18.62 13.30
C ASN A 238 -17.81 18.55 11.80
N VAL A 239 -18.23 17.40 11.27
CA VAL A 239 -18.64 17.32 9.87
C VAL A 239 -19.81 18.30 9.62
N ASP A 240 -19.73 19.06 8.54
CA ASP A 240 -20.69 20.12 8.18
C ASP A 240 -20.73 21.33 9.14
N VAL A 241 -19.83 21.41 10.12
CA VAL A 241 -19.64 22.60 10.98
C VAL A 241 -18.75 23.62 10.28
N GLU A 242 -19.02 24.91 10.48
CA GLU A 242 -18.21 26.00 9.92
C GLU A 242 -16.73 25.86 10.33
N GLY A 243 -15.84 25.94 9.34
CA GLY A 243 -14.39 25.74 9.54
C GLY A 243 -13.92 24.28 9.38
N SER A 244 -14.83 23.32 9.23
CA SER A 244 -14.53 21.91 9.00
C SER A 244 -15.00 21.43 7.62
N LEU A 245 -14.52 20.26 7.21
CA LEU A 245 -14.94 19.63 5.97
C LEU A 245 -16.45 19.28 6.02
N SER A 246 -17.14 19.61 4.94
CA SER A 246 -18.54 19.19 4.74
C SER A 246 -18.64 17.74 4.29
N THR A 247 -19.81 17.14 4.45
CA THR A 247 -20.15 15.83 3.90
C THR A 247 -19.85 15.73 2.39
N ASN A 248 -20.11 16.80 1.64
CA ASN A 248 -19.87 16.81 0.19
C ASN A 248 -18.37 16.81 -0.13
N GLU A 249 -17.57 17.58 0.61
CA GLU A 249 -16.12 17.62 0.43
C GLU A 249 -15.46 16.32 0.86
N ILE A 250 -15.91 15.71 1.97
CA ILE A 250 -15.46 14.38 2.39
C ILE A 250 -15.70 13.35 1.27
N LYS A 251 -16.89 13.37 0.64
CA LYS A 251 -17.17 12.50 -0.50
C LYS A 251 -16.28 12.80 -1.70
N GLU A 252 -16.08 14.08 -2.01
CA GLU A 252 -15.22 14.50 -3.12
C GLU A 252 -13.77 14.00 -2.96
N ILE A 253 -13.16 14.19 -1.79
CA ILE A 253 -11.77 13.77 -1.56
C ILE A 253 -11.64 12.24 -1.54
N VAL A 254 -12.66 11.51 -1.06
CA VAL A 254 -12.69 10.05 -1.09
C VAL A 254 -12.87 9.52 -2.52
N ASP A 255 -13.83 10.06 -3.27
CA ASP A 255 -14.16 9.63 -4.64
C ASP A 255 -13.02 9.93 -5.63
N SER A 256 -12.16 10.91 -5.33
CA SER A 256 -10.94 11.17 -6.09
C SER A 256 -9.90 10.02 -6.04
N GLY A 257 -10.02 9.14 -5.03
CA GLY A 257 -9.05 8.10 -4.73
C GLY A 257 -7.73 8.60 -4.11
N ILE A 258 -7.65 9.88 -3.71
CA ILE A 258 -6.48 10.46 -3.04
C ILE A 258 -6.59 10.31 -1.52
N PHE A 259 -7.75 10.57 -0.92
CA PHE A 259 -7.88 10.57 0.54
C PHE A 259 -8.52 9.28 1.08
N SER A 260 -7.94 8.79 2.16
CA SER A 260 -8.57 7.88 3.11
C SER A 260 -9.06 8.70 4.31
N VAL A 261 -10.37 8.74 4.56
CA VAL A 261 -10.94 9.50 5.66
C VAL A 261 -11.19 8.56 6.85
N GLN A 262 -10.55 8.87 7.97
CA GLN A 262 -10.40 8.05 9.17
C GLN A 262 -10.77 8.86 10.43
N SER A 263 -10.75 8.25 11.61
CA SER A 263 -11.33 8.85 12.82
C SER A 263 -10.35 9.73 13.62
N HIS A 264 -10.81 10.86 14.14
CA HIS A 264 -10.16 11.64 15.20
C HIS A 264 -11.04 11.76 16.45
N THR A 265 -11.73 10.65 16.76
CA THR A 265 -12.82 10.57 17.74
C THR A 265 -14.07 11.36 17.33
N ALA A 266 -15.12 11.32 18.15
CA ALA A 266 -16.35 12.05 17.87
C ALA A 266 -16.14 13.55 18.13
N THR A 267 -15.63 13.90 19.31
CA THR A 267 -15.62 15.29 19.81
C THR A 267 -14.22 15.84 20.07
N HIS A 268 -13.16 15.14 19.64
CA HIS A 268 -11.76 15.46 19.97
C HIS A 268 -11.49 15.37 21.49
N ALA A 269 -12.04 14.34 22.13
CA ALA A 269 -11.97 14.15 23.57
C ALA A 269 -10.55 13.76 24.05
N ASP A 270 -10.18 14.24 25.24
CA ASP A 270 -8.99 13.76 25.96
C ASP A 270 -9.25 12.34 26.50
N LEU A 271 -8.97 11.32 25.68
CA LEU A 271 -9.41 9.94 25.89
C LEU A 271 -9.10 9.34 27.27
N PRO A 272 -7.92 9.57 27.89
CA PRO A 272 -7.66 9.09 29.25
C PRO A 272 -8.60 9.66 30.34
N LYS A 273 -9.32 10.74 30.05
CA LYS A 273 -10.19 11.45 31.01
C LYS A 273 -11.67 11.18 30.84
N ILE A 274 -12.04 10.34 29.88
CA ILE A 274 -13.45 10.04 29.59
C ILE A 274 -13.80 8.58 29.87
N THR A 275 -15.10 8.29 29.86
CA THR A 275 -15.66 6.96 30.04
C THR A 275 -16.57 6.52 28.90
N ASN A 276 -17.05 7.45 28.07
CA ASN A 276 -17.93 7.22 26.93
C ASN A 276 -17.16 6.74 25.67
N TYR A 277 -16.28 5.74 25.82
CA TYR A 277 -15.47 5.18 24.73
C TYR A 277 -16.30 4.65 23.56
N GLU A 278 -17.49 4.11 23.82
CA GLU A 278 -18.34 3.60 22.74
C GLU A 278 -18.79 4.73 21.81
N GLU A 279 -19.11 5.91 22.33
CA GLU A 279 -19.46 7.08 21.53
C GLU A 279 -18.24 7.64 20.79
N GLU A 280 -17.16 7.90 21.52
CA GLU A 280 -15.95 8.52 20.97
C GLU A 280 -15.21 7.63 19.97
N LEU A 281 -15.23 6.30 20.14
CA LEU A 281 -14.45 5.37 19.32
C LEU A 281 -15.32 4.61 18.31
N LYS A 282 -16.40 3.97 18.75
CA LYS A 282 -17.27 3.17 17.87
C LYS A 282 -18.28 4.04 17.14
N GLY A 283 -18.93 4.97 17.83
CA GLY A 283 -19.92 5.87 17.24
C GLY A 283 -19.31 6.78 16.18
N SER A 284 -18.13 7.35 16.44
CA SER A 284 -17.37 8.14 15.46
C SER A 284 -17.04 7.33 14.20
N LYS A 285 -16.52 6.10 14.36
CA LYS A 285 -16.28 5.16 13.25
C LYS A 285 -17.53 4.92 12.41
N GLU A 286 -18.62 4.49 13.05
CA GLU A 286 -19.86 4.10 12.35
C GLU A 286 -20.50 5.29 11.60
N LYS A 287 -20.50 6.48 12.20
CA LYS A 287 -20.96 7.71 11.54
C LYS A 287 -20.13 8.02 10.29
N LEU A 288 -18.81 7.93 10.40
CA LEU A 288 -17.90 8.27 9.31
C LEU A 288 -17.93 7.21 8.18
N GLU A 289 -18.07 5.93 8.51
CA GLU A 289 -18.30 4.86 7.52
C GLU A 289 -19.60 5.09 6.72
N LYS A 290 -20.65 5.60 7.37
CA LYS A 290 -21.91 5.95 6.70
C LYS A 290 -21.74 7.12 5.73
N ILE A 291 -20.90 8.09 6.05
CA ILE A 291 -20.62 9.26 5.20
C ILE A 291 -19.78 8.86 3.97
N THR A 292 -18.69 8.13 4.22
CA THR A 292 -17.68 7.80 3.19
C THR A 292 -18.05 6.58 2.35
N GLY A 293 -18.86 5.67 2.89
CA GLY A 293 -19.11 4.36 2.28
C GLY A 293 -17.86 3.47 2.24
N LYS A 294 -16.81 3.81 3.01
CA LYS A 294 -15.53 3.08 3.07
C LYS A 294 -15.24 2.63 4.51
N PRO A 295 -14.43 1.56 4.71
CA PRO A 295 -14.03 1.13 6.05
C PRO A 295 -13.22 2.20 6.78
N VAL A 296 -13.54 2.43 8.05
CA VAL A 296 -12.76 3.29 8.95
C VAL A 296 -11.97 2.37 9.89
N ILE A 297 -10.67 2.24 9.63
CA ILE A 297 -9.77 1.24 10.24
C ILE A 297 -8.67 1.87 11.09
N ALA A 298 -8.48 3.19 10.99
CA ALA A 298 -7.45 3.94 11.70
C ALA A 298 -8.04 5.07 12.55
N ILE A 299 -7.33 5.42 13.62
CA ILE A 299 -7.64 6.58 14.46
C ILE A 299 -6.36 7.38 14.79
N ALA A 300 -6.47 8.69 14.97
CA ALA A 300 -5.45 9.47 15.67
C ALA A 300 -5.96 9.82 17.06
N TYR A 301 -5.13 9.66 18.10
CA TYR A 301 -5.52 10.06 19.45
C TYR A 301 -5.46 11.58 19.59
N PRO A 302 -6.56 12.26 19.99
CA PRO A 302 -6.54 13.69 20.29
C PRO A 302 -5.43 14.04 21.27
N PHE A 303 -4.72 15.13 20.98
CA PHE A 303 -3.53 15.58 21.73
C PHE A 303 -2.35 14.57 21.78
N GLY A 304 -2.51 13.39 21.16
CA GLY A 304 -1.65 12.23 21.34
C GLY A 304 -1.70 11.60 22.74
N HIS A 305 -2.72 11.92 23.54
CA HIS A 305 -2.90 11.37 24.87
C HIS A 305 -3.41 9.93 24.78
N VAL A 306 -2.65 9.00 25.36
CA VAL A 306 -2.95 7.57 25.30
C VAL A 306 -2.34 6.86 26.51
N ASP A 307 -3.11 5.96 27.10
CA ASP A 307 -2.67 5.00 28.12
C ASP A 307 -3.13 3.57 27.76
N ASP A 308 -2.81 2.59 28.60
CA ASP A 308 -3.15 1.18 28.35
C ASP A 308 -4.66 0.92 28.30
N LYS A 309 -5.47 1.72 29.03
CA LYS A 309 -6.92 1.61 29.00
C LYS A 309 -7.45 2.10 27.66
N VAL A 310 -6.99 3.25 27.18
CA VAL A 310 -7.33 3.80 25.86
C VAL A 310 -6.93 2.83 24.74
N ILE A 311 -5.74 2.23 24.81
CA ILE A 311 -5.30 1.22 23.82
C ILE A 311 -6.23 0.01 23.82
N THR A 312 -6.58 -0.50 25.00
CA THR A 312 -7.48 -1.65 25.15
C THR A 312 -8.86 -1.38 24.55
N GLU A 313 -9.40 -0.17 24.76
CA GLU A 313 -10.68 0.22 24.16
C GLU A 313 -10.57 0.43 22.64
N THR A 314 -9.49 1.07 22.18
CA THR A 314 -9.24 1.34 20.75
C THR A 314 -9.10 0.05 19.94
N LYS A 315 -8.42 -0.96 20.50
CA LYS A 315 -8.20 -2.27 19.86
C LYS A 315 -9.49 -3.01 19.49
N LYS A 316 -10.62 -2.68 20.13
CA LYS A 316 -11.92 -3.28 19.82
C LYS A 316 -12.48 -2.80 18.48
N TYR A 317 -12.07 -1.62 18.00
CA TYR A 317 -12.73 -0.92 16.90
C TYR A 317 -11.80 -0.55 15.74
N TYR A 318 -10.50 -0.37 16.02
CA TYR A 318 -9.50 0.08 15.05
C TYR A 318 -8.32 -0.89 14.94
N GLN A 319 -7.75 -0.96 13.75
CA GLN A 319 -6.54 -1.75 13.46
C GLN A 319 -5.26 -0.92 13.66
N PHE A 320 -5.34 0.38 13.42
CA PHE A 320 -4.23 1.31 13.51
C PHE A 320 -4.59 2.49 14.40
N ALA A 321 -3.63 2.95 15.20
CA ALA A 321 -3.75 4.22 15.90
C ALA A 321 -2.43 4.98 15.94
N THR A 322 -2.49 6.28 15.68
CA THR A 322 -1.33 7.16 15.68
C THR A 322 -1.30 8.08 16.90
N THR A 323 -0.09 8.34 17.37
CA THR A 323 0.22 9.20 18.51
C THR A 323 0.92 10.48 18.03
N THR A 324 1.22 11.40 18.94
CA THR A 324 2.09 12.56 18.67
C THR A 324 3.56 12.32 19.06
N LYS A 325 3.91 11.09 19.48
CA LYS A 325 5.30 10.76 19.85
C LYS A 325 6.20 10.87 18.62
N PRO A 326 7.32 11.60 18.71
CA PRO A 326 8.14 11.89 17.55
C PRO A 326 8.88 10.64 17.06
N GLY A 327 8.92 10.47 15.74
CA GLY A 327 9.81 9.53 15.07
C GLY A 327 9.15 8.74 13.96
N LYS A 328 9.97 7.92 13.29
CA LYS A 328 9.53 6.99 12.26
C LYS A 328 9.02 5.70 12.90
N PHE A 329 8.03 5.08 12.27
CA PHE A 329 7.59 3.73 12.61
C PHE A 329 8.52 2.69 11.97
N ILE A 330 8.67 1.54 12.62
CA ILE A 330 9.24 0.31 12.05
C ILE A 330 8.54 -0.85 12.76
N THR A 331 8.16 -1.89 12.03
CA THR A 331 7.57 -3.10 12.60
C THR A 331 8.60 -3.79 13.47
N LYS A 332 8.28 -4.05 14.74
CA LYS A 332 9.18 -4.75 15.67
C LYS A 332 8.58 -6.03 16.22
N GLY A 333 7.27 -6.22 16.03
CA GLY A 333 6.52 -7.28 16.69
C GLY A 333 6.25 -7.00 18.16
N GLU A 334 6.33 -5.73 18.58
CA GLU A 334 5.98 -5.33 19.94
C GLU A 334 4.45 -5.38 20.15
N PRO A 335 3.95 -5.74 21.34
CA PRO A 335 2.52 -5.75 21.61
C PRO A 335 1.86 -4.41 21.31
N ASP A 336 0.78 -4.44 20.51
CA ASP A 336 -0.03 -3.28 20.14
C ASP A 336 0.75 -2.12 19.48
N GLU A 337 1.89 -2.40 18.84
CA GLU A 337 2.71 -1.35 18.21
C GLU A 337 1.96 -0.54 17.14
N LEU A 338 1.04 -1.18 16.41
CA LEU A 338 0.18 -0.54 15.41
C LEU A 338 -0.84 0.43 16.02
N LEU A 339 -1.11 0.32 17.32
CA LEU A 339 -1.98 1.23 18.08
C LEU A 339 -1.19 2.29 18.87
N LYS A 340 0.13 2.36 18.66
CA LYS A 340 1.06 3.29 19.32
C LYS A 340 2.01 3.94 18.32
N MET A 341 1.54 4.10 17.08
CA MET A 341 2.39 4.52 15.98
C MET A 341 2.94 5.94 16.22
N LYS A 342 4.26 6.09 16.08
CA LYS A 342 4.94 7.38 16.13
C LYS A 342 4.68 8.17 14.86
N ARG A 343 4.74 9.50 14.95
CA ARG A 343 4.58 10.42 13.82
C ARG A 343 5.70 11.43 13.74
N VAL A 344 5.86 12.03 12.56
CA VAL A 344 6.77 13.13 12.28
C VAL A 344 5.93 14.39 12.15
N ARG A 345 5.97 15.26 13.16
CA ARG A 345 5.28 16.56 13.12
C ARG A 345 5.93 17.45 12.06
N ILE A 346 5.11 18.05 11.21
CA ILE A 346 5.54 19.12 10.33
C ILE A 346 5.09 20.44 10.93
N HIS A 347 6.05 21.34 11.13
CA HIS A 347 5.85 22.63 11.78
C HIS A 347 5.63 23.72 10.75
N HIS A 348 5.01 24.82 11.17
CA HIS A 348 4.90 26.05 10.39
C HIS A 348 6.21 26.49 9.73
N THR A 349 7.31 26.36 10.47
CA THR A 349 8.65 26.80 10.06
C THR A 349 9.46 25.73 9.33
N THR A 350 8.92 24.52 9.14
CA THR A 350 9.66 23.41 8.52
C THR A 350 9.94 23.70 7.05
N THR A 351 11.22 23.91 6.73
CA THR A 351 11.68 24.05 5.34
C THR A 351 11.69 22.70 4.61
N VAL A 352 11.85 22.70 3.29
CA VAL A 352 11.95 21.46 2.51
C VAL A 352 13.19 20.64 2.90
N GLU A 353 14.28 21.28 3.30
CA GLU A 353 15.51 20.61 3.76
C GLU A 353 15.32 19.95 5.13
N GLN A 354 14.63 20.63 6.04
CA GLN A 354 14.27 20.08 7.35
C GLN A 354 13.27 18.92 7.19
N PHE A 355 12.27 19.10 6.33
CA PHE A 355 11.32 18.06 5.93
C PHE A 355 12.06 16.82 5.40
N ALA A 356 12.94 17.00 4.40
CA ALA A 356 13.75 15.93 3.83
C ALA A 356 14.58 15.19 4.88
N SER A 357 15.22 15.90 5.80
CA SER A 357 16.02 15.31 6.88
C SER A 357 15.15 14.52 7.86
N SER A 358 13.93 14.96 8.12
CA SER A 358 13.00 14.29 9.05
C SER A 358 12.50 12.93 8.51
N ILE A 359 12.43 12.75 7.19
CA ILE A 359 11.85 11.56 6.54
C ILE A 359 12.87 10.58 5.93
N LYS A 360 14.15 10.96 5.85
CA LYS A 360 15.23 10.10 5.36
C LYS A 360 15.55 8.91 6.27
#